data_AF-A0A3E0PMR6-F1
#
_entry.id   AF-A0A3E0PMR6-F1
#
_cell.length_a   1.000
_cell.length_b   1.000
_cell.length_c   1.000
_cell.angle_alpha   90.00
_cell.angle_beta   90.00
_cell.angle_gamma   90.00
#
_symmetry.space_group_name_H-M   'P 1'
#
loop_
_entity.id
_entity.type
_entity.pdbx_description
1 polymer ?
#
loop_
_entity_poly.entity_id
_entity_poly.type
_entity_poly.pdbx_seq_one_letter_code
_entity_poly.pdbx_strand_id
1 'polypeptide(L)'
;MGLNGRCRRSPERGFAANIVFILSRLAVQVRYNGVDDAPRTKEMPMDLPRLEIHDEFIEIPRLFRTFEGQPFEQCLICEKKLGGEGLLDAGEQYVIERSFVGEEPIYEFAICLTCIGGMQCELSAESRMRMEAHFEERVDLVERRRSLLDQSREAFDPWIDTCLLTGKKRQEARAYTVYAHCWGRRLLFSYLPYMITDAGIEGLERLLSKQTRETLDDFVGQNLGMPPEFQDLPRSPALFF
;
A
#
# COMPACT_ATOMS: atom_id res chain seq x y z
N MET A 1 13.43 -13.08 18.37
CA MET A 1 13.36 -11.97 19.33
C MET A 1 12.22 -11.06 18.90
N GLY A 2 11.21 -10.90 19.75
CA GLY A 2 9.90 -10.35 19.37
C GLY A 2 9.85 -8.82 19.31
N LEU A 3 9.36 -8.29 18.20
CA LEU A 3 8.94 -6.90 18.03
C LEU A 3 7.68 -6.64 18.88
N ASN A 4 7.86 -6.35 20.17
CA ASN A 4 6.80 -5.94 21.09
C ASN A 4 6.94 -4.44 21.42
N GLY A 5 6.95 -3.60 20.39
CA GLY A 5 6.87 -2.14 20.53
C GLY A 5 5.47 -1.66 20.15
N ARG A 6 4.53 -1.61 21.12
CA ARG A 6 3.23 -0.96 20.86
C ARG A 6 3.46 0.53 20.65
N CYS A 7 3.31 0.96 19.40
CA CYS A 7 3.25 2.35 18.98
C CYS A 7 2.18 3.08 19.82
N ARG A 8 2.60 3.98 20.71
CA ARG A 8 1.65 4.81 21.47
C ARG A 8 0.94 5.72 20.48
N ARG A 9 -0.34 5.45 20.22
CA ARG A 9 -1.23 6.36 19.48
C ARG A 9 -1.25 7.69 20.24
N SER A 10 -0.63 8.74 19.69
CA SER A 10 -0.91 10.10 20.16
C SER A 10 -2.26 10.52 19.57
N PRO A 11 -3.28 10.79 20.38
CA PRO A 11 -4.45 11.48 19.90
C PRO A 11 -4.08 12.97 19.75
N GLU A 12 -4.78 13.64 18.84
CA GLU A 12 -4.84 15.09 18.67
C GLU A 12 -4.00 15.71 17.54
N ARG A 13 -4.76 16.25 16.58
CA ARG A 13 -4.48 17.25 15.55
C ARG A 13 -4.04 16.71 14.17
N GLY A 14 -5.01 16.72 13.24
CA GLY A 14 -4.79 16.63 11.80
C GLY A 14 -4.48 15.23 11.28
N PHE A 15 -5.41 14.29 11.37
CA PHE A 15 -5.26 12.98 10.71
C PHE A 15 -5.82 13.08 9.28
N ALA A 16 -4.97 13.39 8.31
CA ALA A 16 -5.36 13.43 6.92
C ALA A 16 -4.71 12.25 6.17
N ALA A 17 -5.57 11.25 5.95
CA ALA A 17 -5.64 10.44 4.73
C ALA A 17 -4.33 9.96 4.07
N ASN A 18 -3.39 9.38 4.82
CA ASN A 18 -2.42 8.49 4.20
C ASN A 18 -3.12 7.19 3.73
N ILE A 19 -2.83 6.68 2.53
CA ILE A 19 -3.50 5.48 1.98
C ILE A 19 -3.31 4.24 2.87
N VAL A 20 -2.11 3.99 3.40
CA VAL A 20 -1.85 2.89 4.35
C VAL A 20 -2.58 3.13 5.68
N PHE A 21 -2.69 4.40 6.10
CA PHE A 21 -3.46 4.77 7.29
C PHE A 21 -4.99 4.63 7.09
N ILE A 22 -5.51 4.95 5.90
CA ILE A 22 -6.89 4.70 5.49
C ILE A 22 -7.12 3.20 5.46
N LEU A 23 -6.24 2.42 4.84
CA LEU A 23 -6.34 0.96 4.76
C LEU A 23 -6.28 0.29 6.14
N SER A 24 -5.41 0.75 7.04
CA SER A 24 -5.34 0.25 8.42
C SER A 24 -6.54 0.67 9.28
N ARG A 25 -7.20 1.81 8.99
CA ARG A 25 -8.49 2.16 9.60
C ARG A 25 -9.65 1.36 9.03
N LEU A 26 -9.64 1.07 7.73
CA LEU A 26 -10.60 0.17 7.08
C LEU A 26 -10.48 -1.25 7.65
N ALA A 27 -9.28 -1.72 7.99
CA ALA A 27 -9.04 -3.01 8.64
C ALA A 27 -9.79 -3.18 9.99
N VAL A 28 -10.07 -2.08 10.71
CA VAL A 28 -10.87 -2.11 11.95
C VAL A 28 -12.36 -2.31 11.66
N GLN A 29 -12.83 -1.88 10.50
CA GLN A 29 -14.24 -1.92 10.12
C GLN A 29 -14.68 -3.27 9.56
N VAL A 30 -13.75 -4.14 9.15
CA VAL A 30 -14.05 -5.44 8.54
C VAL A 30 -13.86 -6.61 9.51
N ARG A 31 -14.37 -6.47 10.73
CA ARG A 31 -14.81 -7.67 11.47
C ARG A 31 -16.17 -8.06 10.92
N TYR A 32 -16.16 -9.07 10.05
CA TYR A 32 -17.29 -9.86 9.54
C TYR A 32 -18.70 -9.34 9.89
N ASN A 33 -19.42 -8.83 8.89
CA ASN A 33 -20.88 -8.76 8.87
C ASN A 33 -21.45 -10.20 8.83
N GLY A 34 -21.38 -10.90 9.96
CA GLY A 34 -21.76 -12.30 10.03
C GLY A 34 -22.00 -12.80 11.44
N VAL A 35 -22.64 -12.00 12.29
CA VAL A 35 -23.54 -12.47 13.35
C VAL A 35 -24.58 -11.37 13.55
N ASP A 36 -25.83 -11.64 13.18
CA ASP A 36 -27.00 -10.89 13.63
C ASP A 36 -27.11 -11.09 15.16
N ASP A 37 -26.32 -10.35 15.94
CA ASP A 37 -26.59 -9.99 17.35
C ASP A 37 -25.36 -9.30 17.97
N ALA A 38 -25.31 -7.97 17.89
CA ALA A 38 -24.51 -7.15 18.80
C ALA A 38 -25.33 -5.92 19.24
N PRO A 39 -25.34 -5.59 20.56
CA PRO A 39 -26.29 -4.65 21.12
C PRO A 39 -26.04 -3.23 20.62
N ARG A 40 -27.12 -2.56 20.21
CA ARG A 40 -27.15 -1.13 19.87
C ARG A 40 -26.79 -0.32 21.12
N THR A 41 -25.59 0.23 21.17
CA THR A 41 -25.29 1.37 22.05
C THR A 41 -25.13 2.64 21.21
N LYS A 42 -25.80 3.67 21.70
CA LYS A 42 -26.07 4.95 21.06
C LYS A 42 -24.80 5.80 20.88
N GLU A 43 -24.87 6.63 19.84
CA GLU A 43 -24.07 7.83 19.58
C GLU A 43 -22.66 7.63 19.03
N MET A 44 -22.60 7.40 17.72
CA MET A 44 -21.44 7.73 16.89
C MET A 44 -21.82 8.97 16.07
N PRO A 45 -21.23 10.15 16.30
CA PRO A 45 -21.47 11.32 15.48
C PRO A 45 -20.66 11.21 14.18
N MET A 46 -21.27 11.67 13.09
CA MET A 46 -20.81 11.72 11.68
C MET A 46 -21.32 10.58 10.80
N ASP A 47 -22.28 10.94 9.93
CA ASP A 47 -22.72 10.21 8.74
C ASP A 47 -21.54 9.91 7.81
N LEU A 48 -20.78 8.87 8.12
CA LEU A 48 -19.93 8.22 7.13
C LEU A 48 -20.79 7.18 6.40
N PRO A 49 -20.92 7.26 5.06
CA PRO A 49 -21.71 6.29 4.32
C PRO A 49 -21.20 4.88 4.61
N ARG A 50 -22.13 3.93 4.79
CA ARG A 50 -21.80 2.51 4.92
C ARG A 50 -21.01 2.10 3.68
N LEU A 51 -19.74 1.77 3.89
CA LEU A 51 -18.87 1.23 2.85
C LEU A 51 -19.36 -0.18 2.52
N GLU A 52 -20.13 -0.33 1.44
CA GLU A 52 -20.52 -1.63 0.89
C GLU A 52 -19.31 -2.24 0.16
N ILE A 53 -18.35 -2.76 0.94
CA ILE A 53 -17.03 -3.25 0.49
C ILE A 53 -17.12 -4.51 -0.42
N HIS A 54 -18.31 -5.06 -0.63
CA HIS A 54 -18.50 -6.28 -1.43
C HIS A 54 -18.16 -6.11 -2.92
N ASP A 55 -18.23 -4.88 -3.45
CA ASP A 55 -17.99 -4.61 -4.87
C ASP A 55 -16.62 -4.02 -5.22
N GLU A 56 -15.75 -3.83 -4.23
CA GLU A 56 -14.45 -3.18 -4.42
C GLU A 56 -13.29 -4.16 -4.61
N PHE A 57 -13.60 -5.44 -4.85
CA PHE A 57 -12.59 -6.49 -5.03
C PHE A 57 -12.59 -7.08 -6.43
N ILE A 58 -11.41 -7.28 -7.00
CA ILE A 58 -11.19 -8.03 -8.24
C ILE A 58 -10.20 -9.18 -8.03
N GLU A 59 -10.08 -10.07 -9.00
CA GLU A 59 -8.96 -11.04 -9.03
C GLU A 59 -7.65 -10.26 -9.17
N ILE A 60 -6.58 -10.74 -8.52
CA ILE A 60 -5.25 -10.12 -8.64
C ILE A 60 -4.77 -10.18 -10.11
N PRO A 61 -4.62 -9.02 -10.78
CA PRO A 61 -4.14 -8.94 -12.15
C PRO A 61 -2.77 -9.58 -12.32
N ARG A 62 -2.44 -10.04 -13.54
CA ARG A 62 -1.14 -10.65 -13.83
C ARG A 62 0.05 -9.74 -13.51
N LEU A 63 -0.11 -8.42 -13.64
CA LEU A 63 0.93 -7.46 -13.27
C LEU A 63 1.25 -7.48 -11.76
N PHE A 64 0.37 -8.00 -10.90
CA PHE A 64 0.65 -8.13 -9.46
C PHE A 64 0.88 -9.58 -9.04
N ARG A 65 1.31 -10.43 -9.96
CA ARG A 65 1.80 -11.78 -9.68
C ARG A 65 3.33 -11.78 -9.70
N THR A 66 3.94 -12.82 -9.16
CA THR A 66 5.40 -13.00 -9.16
C THR A 66 5.96 -13.10 -10.60
N PHE A 67 7.28 -13.11 -10.75
CA PHE A 67 7.98 -13.39 -12.00
C PHE A 67 7.50 -14.69 -12.67
N GLU A 68 7.17 -15.72 -11.88
CA GLU A 68 6.63 -17.00 -12.35
C GLU A 68 5.12 -16.97 -12.61
N GLY A 69 4.49 -15.81 -12.48
CA GLY A 69 3.06 -15.61 -12.69
C GLY A 69 2.17 -16.16 -11.58
N GLN A 70 2.73 -16.47 -10.41
CA GLN A 70 2.00 -16.98 -9.26
C GLN A 70 1.56 -15.84 -8.31
N PRO A 71 0.50 -16.03 -7.51
CA PRO A 71 0.20 -15.10 -6.42
C PRO A 71 1.31 -15.07 -5.37
N PHE A 72 1.50 -13.93 -4.71
CA PHE A 72 2.37 -13.86 -3.54
C PHE A 72 1.77 -14.70 -2.40
N GLU A 73 2.54 -15.67 -1.90
CA GLU A 73 2.05 -16.59 -0.87
C GLU A 73 2.44 -16.17 0.55
N GLN A 74 3.54 -15.43 0.72
CA GLN A 74 4.13 -15.12 2.01
C GLN A 74 4.57 -13.66 2.12
N CYS A 75 4.48 -13.11 3.33
CA CYS A 75 5.03 -11.80 3.68
C CYS A 75 6.56 -11.84 3.67
N LEU A 76 7.20 -10.88 3.00
CA LEU A 76 8.68 -10.80 2.95
C LEU A 76 9.32 -10.70 4.35
N ILE A 77 8.69 -10.01 5.29
CA ILE A 77 9.28 -9.70 6.61
C ILE A 77 9.05 -10.83 7.63
N CYS A 78 7.85 -11.40 7.67
CA CYS A 78 7.45 -12.32 8.73
C CYS A 78 7.08 -13.72 8.24
N GLU A 79 7.21 -13.98 6.93
CA GLU A 79 6.94 -15.26 6.26
C GLU A 79 5.49 -15.79 6.43
N LYS A 80 4.62 -15.00 7.06
CA LYS A 80 3.22 -15.36 7.25
C LYS A 80 2.53 -15.55 5.90
N LYS A 81 1.70 -16.59 5.79
CA LYS A 81 0.85 -16.84 4.62
C LYS A 81 -0.08 -15.64 4.37
N LEU A 82 -0.10 -15.15 3.13
CA LEU A 82 -0.90 -14.00 2.69
C LEU A 82 -2.26 -14.43 2.15
N GLY A 83 -2.28 -15.52 1.36
CA GLY A 83 -3.49 -16.08 0.79
C GLY A 83 -4.29 -16.88 1.82
N GLY A 84 -5.61 -16.63 1.88
CA GLY A 84 -6.55 -17.47 2.62
C GLY A 84 -7.18 -18.54 1.72
N GLU A 85 -7.48 -19.71 2.28
CA GLU A 85 -8.18 -20.79 1.60
C GLU A 85 -9.55 -21.08 2.23
N GLY A 86 -10.62 -20.84 1.46
CA GLY A 86 -11.99 -21.20 1.85
C GLY A 86 -12.74 -20.10 2.61
N LEU A 87 -13.97 -20.43 3.05
CA LEU A 87 -14.91 -19.48 3.65
C LEU A 87 -14.53 -19.04 5.09
N LEU A 88 -13.62 -19.77 5.73
CA LEU A 88 -13.20 -19.57 7.12
C LEU A 88 -11.83 -18.87 7.23
N ASP A 89 -11.11 -18.74 6.13
CA ASP A 89 -9.82 -18.06 6.06
C ASP A 89 -9.93 -16.90 5.08
N ALA A 90 -10.26 -15.73 5.63
CA ALA A 90 -10.35 -14.49 4.85
C ALA A 90 -9.00 -14.08 4.24
N GLY A 91 -7.88 -14.71 4.64
CA GLY A 91 -6.53 -14.31 4.27
C GLY A 91 -6.09 -13.02 4.97
N GLU A 92 -4.86 -12.61 4.68
CA GLU A 92 -4.27 -11.41 5.27
C GLU A 92 -4.42 -10.20 4.35
N GLN A 93 -4.37 -9.01 4.95
CA GLN A 93 -4.20 -7.77 4.20
C GLN A 93 -2.72 -7.50 3.98
N TYR A 94 -2.35 -7.20 2.74
CA TYR A 94 -0.97 -6.96 2.33
C TYR A 94 -0.89 -6.02 1.15
N VAL A 95 0.27 -5.41 0.97
CA VAL A 95 0.56 -4.59 -0.22
C VAL A 95 1.65 -5.28 -1.01
N ILE A 96 1.43 -5.35 -2.32
CA ILE A 96 2.40 -5.78 -3.31
C ILE A 96 3.09 -4.53 -3.84
N GLU A 97 4.43 -4.55 -3.86
CA GLU A 97 5.25 -3.57 -4.55
C GLU A 97 6.00 -4.28 -5.67
N ARG A 98 5.93 -3.73 -6.88
CA ARG A 98 6.76 -4.16 -8.02
C ARG A 98 7.34 -2.95 -8.72
N SER A 99 8.63 -3.00 -9.00
CA SER A 99 9.33 -1.95 -9.73
C SER A 99 9.80 -2.45 -11.09
N PHE A 100 9.78 -1.55 -12.06
CA PHE A 100 10.06 -1.82 -13.46
C PHE A 100 11.05 -0.82 -14.03
N VAL A 101 11.92 -1.28 -14.93
CA VAL A 101 12.68 -0.44 -15.87
C VAL A 101 12.21 -0.80 -17.27
N GLY A 102 11.57 0.15 -17.97
CA GLY A 102 10.77 -0.19 -19.15
C GLY A 102 9.68 -1.20 -18.78
N GLU A 103 9.71 -2.39 -19.39
CA GLU A 103 8.76 -3.48 -19.10
C GLU A 103 9.36 -4.58 -18.21
N GLU A 104 10.65 -4.50 -17.90
CA GLU A 104 11.34 -5.52 -17.12
C GLU A 104 11.17 -5.27 -15.62
N PRO A 105 10.64 -6.23 -14.84
CA PRO A 105 10.54 -6.06 -13.40
C PRO A 105 11.92 -6.24 -12.77
N ILE A 106 12.34 -5.29 -11.94
CA ILE A 106 13.67 -5.28 -11.29
C ILE A 106 13.63 -5.88 -9.88
N TYR A 107 12.51 -5.72 -9.18
CA TYR A 107 12.25 -6.35 -7.90
C TYR A 107 10.75 -6.40 -7.64
N GLU A 108 10.36 -7.35 -6.80
CA GLU A 108 8.98 -7.55 -6.39
C GLU A 108 8.92 -8.17 -5.01
N PHE A 109 7.92 -7.78 -4.23
CA PHE A 109 7.64 -8.40 -2.94
C PHE A 109 6.25 -8.04 -2.44
N ALA A 110 5.81 -8.76 -1.41
CA ALA A 110 4.56 -8.49 -0.71
C ALA A 110 4.80 -8.39 0.81
N ILE A 111 4.19 -7.40 1.46
CA ILE A 111 4.31 -7.20 2.91
C ILE A 111 2.92 -7.07 3.53
N CYS A 112 2.66 -7.82 4.60
CA CYS A 112 1.40 -7.69 5.33
C CYS A 112 1.29 -6.33 6.03
N LEU A 113 0.06 -5.82 6.20
CA LEU A 113 -0.15 -4.50 6.80
C LEU A 113 0.39 -4.40 8.24
N THR A 114 0.48 -5.52 8.97
CA THR A 114 1.07 -5.54 10.32
C THR A 114 2.56 -5.19 10.26
N CYS A 115 3.29 -5.74 9.30
CA CYS A 115 4.71 -5.46 9.11
C CYS A 115 4.94 -4.04 8.57
N ILE A 116 4.12 -3.56 7.63
CA ILE A 116 4.17 -2.16 7.16
C ILE A 116 3.94 -1.18 8.33
N GLY A 117 2.91 -1.43 9.16
CA GLY A 117 2.63 -0.61 10.34
C GLY A 117 3.74 -0.66 11.39
N GLY A 118 4.44 -1.79 11.52
CA GLY A 118 5.65 -1.90 12.34
C GLY A 118 6.76 -0.98 11.84
N MET A 119 7.09 -1.09 10.54
CA MET A 119 8.10 -0.25 9.88
C MET A 119 7.78 1.25 10.03
N GLN A 120 6.52 1.64 9.84
CA GLN A 120 6.06 3.02 10.01
C GLN A 120 6.36 3.61 11.39
N CYS A 121 6.40 2.78 12.44
CA CYS A 121 6.72 3.24 13.79
C CYS A 121 8.22 3.42 14.04
N GLU A 122 9.07 2.88 13.18
CA GLU A 122 10.53 3.07 13.21
C GLU A 122 10.96 4.33 12.45
N LEU A 123 10.12 4.81 11.51
CA LEU A 123 10.40 6.02 10.75
C LEU A 123 10.27 7.29 11.61
N SER A 124 11.12 8.27 11.30
CA SER A 124 11.06 9.59 11.95
C SER A 124 9.70 10.27 11.74
N ALA A 125 9.20 10.94 12.79
CA ALA A 125 7.98 11.73 12.72
C ALA A 125 8.06 12.85 11.67
N GLU A 126 9.24 13.47 11.51
CA GLU A 126 9.49 14.50 10.50
C GLU A 126 9.24 13.98 9.07
N SER A 127 9.79 12.82 8.71
CA SER A 127 9.60 12.25 7.38
C SER A 127 8.14 11.89 7.15
N ARG A 128 7.47 11.32 8.17
CA ARG A 128 6.05 10.99 8.09
C ARG A 128 5.17 12.20 7.81
N MET A 129 5.37 13.29 8.56
CA MET A 129 4.61 14.53 8.36
C MET A 129 4.88 15.15 6.98
N ARG A 130 6.14 15.16 6.52
CA ARG A 130 6.48 15.69 5.18
C ARG A 130 5.89 14.85 4.06
N MET A 131 5.91 13.53 4.20
CA MET A 131 5.33 12.60 3.24
C MET A 131 3.81 12.75 3.19
N GLU A 132 3.13 12.76 4.35
CA GLU A 132 1.69 12.96 4.46
C GLU A 132 1.25 14.26 3.77
N ALA A 133 1.88 15.39 4.11
CA ALA A 133 1.63 16.67 3.46
C ALA A 133 1.86 16.62 1.94
N HIS A 134 2.93 15.95 1.49
CA HIS A 134 3.24 15.85 0.07
C HIS A 134 2.18 15.08 -0.74
N PHE A 135 1.64 14.00 -0.16
CA PHE A 135 0.55 13.23 -0.74
C PHE A 135 -0.76 14.02 -0.73
N GLU A 136 -1.12 14.64 0.39
CA GLU A 136 -2.35 15.45 0.51
C GLU A 136 -2.41 16.60 -0.51
N GLU A 137 -1.27 17.27 -0.75
CA GLU A 137 -1.18 18.35 -1.71
C GLU A 137 -1.39 17.91 -3.16
N ARG A 138 -1.14 16.64 -3.48
CA ARG A 138 -1.07 16.14 -4.87
C ARG A 138 -2.15 15.13 -5.21
N VAL A 139 -2.71 14.47 -4.21
CA VAL A 139 -3.59 13.32 -4.38
C VAL A 139 -4.93 13.59 -3.72
N ASP A 140 -5.94 13.85 -4.54
CA ASP A 140 -7.32 13.81 -4.08
C ASP A 140 -7.79 12.35 -4.01
N LEU A 141 -7.76 11.78 -2.82
CA LEU A 141 -8.14 10.38 -2.58
C LEU A 141 -9.64 10.13 -2.74
N VAL A 142 -10.48 11.14 -2.56
CA VAL A 142 -11.93 11.02 -2.76
C VAL A 142 -12.22 10.90 -4.24
N GLU A 143 -11.67 11.81 -5.03
CA GLU A 143 -11.77 11.81 -6.48
C GLU A 143 -11.14 10.55 -7.08
N ARG A 144 -9.97 10.15 -6.57
CA ARG A 144 -9.29 8.92 -6.99
C ARG A 144 -10.19 7.69 -6.83
N ARG A 145 -10.78 7.52 -5.65
CA ARG A 145 -11.68 6.39 -5.37
C ARG A 145 -12.89 6.40 -6.28
N ARG A 146 -13.54 7.57 -6.43
CA ARG A 146 -14.68 7.73 -7.34
C ARG A 146 -14.31 7.31 -8.76
N SER A 147 -13.19 7.81 -9.27
CA SER A 147 -12.70 7.44 -10.60
C SER A 147 -12.39 5.95 -10.74
N LEU A 148 -11.94 5.25 -9.70
CA LEU A 148 -11.68 3.81 -9.75
C LEU A 148 -12.98 3.00 -9.77
N LEU A 149 -13.98 3.43 -9.02
CA LEU A 149 -15.30 2.80 -8.97
C LEU A 149 -16.09 3.03 -10.27
N ASP A 150 -15.91 4.17 -10.93
CA ASP A 150 -16.56 4.51 -12.21
C ASP A 150 -15.95 3.75 -13.41
N GLN A 151 -14.72 3.24 -13.28
CA GLN A 151 -14.03 2.51 -14.35
C GLN A 151 -14.42 1.01 -14.37
N SER A 152 -14.31 0.37 -15.53
CA SER A 152 -14.57 -1.07 -15.64
C SER A 152 -13.62 -1.86 -14.73
N ARG A 153 -14.19 -2.81 -13.97
CA ARG A 153 -13.44 -3.75 -13.10
C ARG A 153 -12.44 -4.60 -13.89
N GLU A 154 -12.58 -4.69 -15.21
CA GLU A 154 -11.72 -5.45 -16.11
C GLU A 154 -10.57 -4.60 -16.69
N ALA A 155 -10.67 -3.26 -16.60
CA ALA A 155 -9.72 -2.33 -17.20
C ALA A 155 -8.65 -1.93 -16.17
N PHE A 156 -7.65 -2.79 -15.98
CA PHE A 156 -6.56 -2.53 -15.04
C PHE A 156 -5.53 -1.50 -15.55
N ASP A 157 -5.11 -1.59 -16.81
CA ASP A 157 -4.06 -0.73 -17.37
C ASP A 157 -4.30 0.79 -17.16
N PRO A 158 -5.54 1.32 -17.36
CA PRO A 158 -5.84 2.72 -17.09
C PRO A 158 -5.56 3.16 -15.64
N TRP A 159 -5.61 2.24 -14.66
CA TRP A 159 -5.43 2.58 -13.24
C TRP A 159 -4.00 2.91 -12.87
N ILE A 160 -3.04 2.47 -13.69
CA ILE A 160 -1.59 2.60 -13.46
C ILE A 160 -0.85 3.25 -14.65
N ASP A 161 -1.59 3.75 -15.64
CA ASP A 161 -1.02 4.40 -16.83
C ASP A 161 -0.41 5.77 -16.50
N THR A 162 -0.84 6.39 -15.40
CA THR A 162 -0.42 7.74 -15.00
C THR A 162 0.10 7.75 -13.57
N CYS A 163 1.21 8.46 -13.36
CA CYS A 163 1.84 8.62 -12.05
C CYS A 163 0.90 9.32 -11.07
N LEU A 164 0.72 8.73 -9.89
CA LEU A 164 -0.15 9.29 -8.85
C LEU A 164 0.34 10.67 -8.36
N LEU A 165 1.65 10.89 -8.32
CA LEU A 165 2.23 12.10 -7.75
C LEU A 165 2.53 13.19 -8.78
N THR A 166 2.89 12.80 -10.00
CA THR A 166 3.39 13.74 -11.02
C THR A 166 2.45 13.91 -12.21
N GLY A 167 1.45 13.03 -12.37
CA GLY A 167 0.58 13.02 -13.54
C GLY A 167 1.28 12.59 -14.85
N LYS A 168 2.56 12.21 -14.82
CA LYS A 168 3.29 11.73 -16.00
C LYS A 168 2.80 10.37 -16.45
N LYS A 169 2.81 10.12 -17.77
CA LYS A 169 2.50 8.81 -18.33
C LYS A 169 3.58 7.80 -18.03
N ARG A 170 3.18 6.54 -17.82
CA ARG A 170 4.09 5.40 -17.61
C ARG A 170 5.16 5.30 -18.71
N GLN A 171 4.76 5.51 -19.96
CA GLN A 171 5.64 5.42 -21.14
C GLN A 171 6.69 6.53 -21.21
N GLU A 172 6.51 7.63 -20.47
CA GLU A 172 7.47 8.75 -20.40
C GLU A 172 8.51 8.53 -19.30
N ALA A 173 8.33 7.52 -18.45
CA ALA A 173 9.22 7.23 -17.33
C ALA A 173 10.26 6.18 -17.72
N ARG A 174 11.50 6.35 -17.25
CA ARG A 174 12.54 5.33 -17.41
C ARG A 174 12.25 4.12 -16.51
N ALA A 175 11.81 4.40 -15.29
CA ALA A 175 11.43 3.39 -14.31
C ALA A 175 10.14 3.81 -13.59
N TYR A 176 9.40 2.83 -13.11
CA TYR A 176 8.19 3.06 -12.33
C TYR A 176 7.93 1.92 -11.34
N THR A 177 7.20 2.25 -10.27
CA THR A 177 6.79 1.29 -9.25
C THR A 177 5.27 1.25 -9.17
N VAL A 178 4.70 0.06 -9.16
CA VAL A 178 3.27 -0.16 -8.97
C VAL A 178 2.98 -0.76 -7.61
N TYR A 179 1.82 -0.39 -7.09
CA TYR A 179 1.35 -0.80 -5.78
C TYR A 179 -0.03 -1.40 -5.88
N ALA A 180 -0.28 -2.49 -5.16
CA ALA A 180 -1.61 -3.08 -5.03
C ALA A 180 -1.89 -3.46 -3.58
N HIS A 181 -3.04 -3.06 -3.07
CA HIS A 181 -3.55 -3.59 -1.82
C HIS A 181 -4.38 -4.83 -2.07
N CYS A 182 -4.03 -5.91 -1.40
CA CYS A 182 -4.69 -7.19 -1.50
C CYS A 182 -5.22 -7.63 -0.16
N TRP A 183 -6.32 -8.38 -0.21
CA TRP A 183 -6.82 -9.17 0.89
C TRP A 183 -6.97 -10.61 0.43
N GLY A 184 -6.14 -11.51 0.96
CA GLY A 184 -6.13 -12.90 0.57
C GLY A 184 -5.77 -13.03 -0.91
N ARG A 185 -6.68 -13.57 -1.73
CA ARG A 185 -6.47 -13.77 -3.17
C ARG A 185 -7.15 -12.70 -4.05
N ARG A 186 -7.54 -11.57 -3.46
CA ARG A 186 -8.28 -10.49 -4.14
C ARG A 186 -7.56 -9.17 -3.97
N LEU A 187 -7.59 -8.34 -5.00
CA LEU A 187 -7.10 -6.96 -4.97
C LEU A 187 -8.27 -6.05 -4.58
N LEU A 188 -8.07 -5.18 -3.57
CA LEU A 188 -9.00 -4.10 -3.21
C LEU A 188 -8.71 -2.88 -4.08
N PHE A 189 -9.59 -2.58 -5.04
CA PHE A 189 -9.30 -1.59 -6.07
C PHE A 189 -9.73 -0.15 -5.72
N SER A 190 -10.28 0.11 -4.52
CA SER A 190 -10.91 1.40 -4.20
C SER A 190 -9.96 2.56 -3.92
N TYR A 191 -8.67 2.30 -3.75
CA TYR A 191 -7.65 3.34 -3.54
C TYR A 191 -6.32 2.99 -4.22
N LEU A 192 -5.95 1.72 -4.11
CA LEU A 192 -4.94 1.06 -4.94
C LEU A 192 -5.67 0.26 -6.01
N PRO A 193 -5.07 -0.05 -7.16
CA PRO A 193 -3.67 0.12 -7.46
C PRO A 193 -3.29 1.54 -7.87
N TYR A 194 -2.01 1.87 -7.79
CA TYR A 194 -1.46 3.09 -8.38
C TYR A 194 -0.02 2.85 -8.85
N MET A 195 0.49 3.81 -9.62
CA MET A 195 1.87 3.82 -10.10
C MET A 195 2.57 5.12 -9.69
N ILE A 196 3.85 5.02 -9.33
CA ILE A 196 4.74 6.18 -9.11
C ILE A 196 5.96 6.01 -10.02
N THR A 197 6.26 7.02 -10.83
CA THR A 197 7.43 7.04 -11.70
C THR A 197 8.69 7.34 -10.89
N ASP A 198 9.86 7.03 -11.45
CA ASP A 198 11.18 7.47 -10.98
C ASP A 198 11.21 8.92 -10.46
N ALA A 199 10.73 9.89 -11.23
CA ALA A 199 10.68 11.29 -10.83
C ALA A 199 9.79 11.55 -9.60
N GLY A 200 8.74 10.75 -9.43
CA GLY A 200 7.88 10.78 -8.25
C GLY A 200 8.60 10.21 -7.03
N ILE A 201 9.29 9.08 -7.20
CA ILE A 201 10.09 8.44 -6.14
C ILE A 201 11.21 9.37 -5.67
N GLU A 202 11.96 9.97 -6.58
CA GLU A 202 12.99 10.96 -6.23
C GLU A 202 12.39 12.15 -5.45
N GLY A 203 11.15 12.52 -5.78
CA GLY A 203 10.37 13.50 -5.03
C GLY A 203 10.16 13.10 -3.57
N LEU A 204 9.78 11.85 -3.34
CA LEU A 204 9.58 11.29 -2.01
C LEU A 204 10.89 11.15 -1.23
N GLU A 205 11.97 10.68 -1.87
CA GLU A 205 13.28 10.49 -1.22
C GLU A 205 13.84 11.79 -0.63
N ARG A 206 13.58 12.93 -1.31
CA ARG A 206 13.97 14.27 -0.82
C ARG A 206 13.28 14.67 0.49
N LEU A 207 12.14 14.06 0.81
CA LEU A 207 11.37 14.31 2.04
C LEU A 207 11.83 13.46 3.22
N LEU A 208 12.73 12.50 3.00
CA LEU A 208 13.21 11.62 4.04
C LEU A 208 14.32 12.28 4.86
N SER A 209 14.19 12.25 6.18
CA SER A 209 15.25 12.60 7.12
C SER A 209 16.38 11.57 7.06
N LYS A 210 17.55 11.92 7.60
CA LYS A 210 18.69 11.01 7.67
C LYS A 210 18.33 9.69 8.36
N GLN A 211 17.68 9.76 9.53
CA GLN A 211 17.26 8.59 10.29
C GLN A 211 16.37 7.66 9.45
N THR A 212 15.36 8.22 8.78
CA THR A 212 14.44 7.41 7.97
C THR A 212 15.15 6.76 6.78
N ARG A 213 16.09 7.44 6.13
CA ARG A 213 16.90 6.84 5.06
C ARG A 213 17.70 5.65 5.57
N GLU A 214 18.40 5.83 6.70
CA GLU A 214 19.16 4.75 7.33
C GLU A 214 18.28 3.54 7.67
N THR A 215 17.09 3.76 8.23
CA THR A 215 16.13 2.66 8.51
C THR A 215 15.66 1.94 7.24
N LEU A 216 15.40 2.67 6.16
CA LEU A 216 14.98 2.05 4.88
C LEU A 216 16.14 1.33 4.20
N ASP A 217 17.37 1.86 4.29
CA ASP A 217 18.56 1.22 3.76
C ASP A 217 18.84 -0.11 4.49
N ASP A 218 18.70 -0.14 5.82
CA ASP A 218 18.80 -1.35 6.62
C ASP A 218 17.75 -2.38 6.21
N PHE A 219 16.50 -1.95 6.00
CA PHE A 219 15.43 -2.81 5.52
C PHE A 219 15.78 -3.48 4.19
N VAL A 220 16.27 -2.70 3.22
CA VAL A 220 16.66 -3.22 1.91
C VAL A 220 17.82 -4.20 2.06
N GLY A 221 18.87 -3.83 2.79
CA GLY A 221 20.05 -4.68 2.96
C GLY A 221 19.73 -6.02 3.60
N GLN A 222 18.72 -6.07 4.47
CA GLN A 222 18.30 -7.29 5.16
C GLN A 222 17.31 -8.15 4.35
N ASN A 223 16.46 -7.54 3.52
CA ASN A 223 15.30 -8.23 2.95
C ASN A 223 15.29 -8.28 1.41
N LEU A 224 15.96 -7.36 0.72
CA LEU A 224 15.97 -7.28 -0.74
C LEU A 224 17.37 -7.59 -1.27
N GLY A 225 17.56 -8.86 -1.68
CA GLY A 225 18.76 -9.29 -2.40
C GLY A 225 18.73 -8.75 -3.83
N MET A 226 19.22 -7.54 -4.05
CA MET A 226 19.15 -6.90 -5.36
C MET A 226 20.40 -7.22 -6.21
N PRO A 227 20.24 -7.55 -7.50
CA PRO A 227 21.36 -7.67 -8.42
C PRO A 227 22.20 -6.38 -8.45
N PRO A 228 23.54 -6.46 -8.58
CA PRO A 228 24.42 -5.29 -8.60
C PRO A 228 24.02 -4.20 -9.62
N GLU A 229 23.43 -4.61 -10.73
CA GLU A 229 23.05 -3.78 -11.87
C GLU A 229 21.92 -2.78 -11.56
N PHE A 230 21.15 -3.01 -10.49
CA PHE A 230 20.00 -2.19 -10.09
C PHE A 230 20.21 -1.45 -8.77
N GLN A 231 21.42 -1.47 -8.20
CA GLN A 231 21.72 -0.83 -6.91
C GLN A 231 21.56 0.69 -6.92
N ASP A 232 21.77 1.33 -8.06
CA ASP A 232 21.72 2.79 -8.21
C ASP A 232 20.29 3.32 -8.49
N LEU A 233 19.28 2.45 -8.61
CA LEU A 233 17.92 2.88 -8.85
C LEU A 233 17.26 3.39 -7.56
N PRO A 234 16.57 4.55 -7.62
CA PRO A 234 15.87 5.09 -6.47
C PRO A 234 14.77 4.12 -6.03
N ARG A 235 14.70 3.86 -4.73
CA ARG A 235 13.77 2.88 -4.16
C ARG A 235 12.59 3.62 -3.61
N SER A 236 11.40 3.12 -3.90
CA SER A 236 10.22 3.84 -3.50
C SER A 236 9.98 3.71 -1.99
N PRO A 237 9.99 4.83 -1.23
CA PRO A 237 9.62 4.78 0.18
C PRO A 237 8.09 4.67 0.35
N ALA A 238 7.31 4.81 -0.73
CA ALA A 238 5.86 5.00 -0.69
C ALA A 238 5.11 3.88 0.04
N LEU A 239 5.63 2.66 0.06
CA LEU A 239 5.01 1.56 0.80
C LEU A 239 4.91 1.81 2.32
N PHE A 240 5.92 2.51 2.86
CA PHE A 240 6.06 2.76 4.28
C PHE A 240 5.51 4.11 4.71
N PHE A 241 4.94 4.86 3.77
CA PHE A 241 4.16 6.05 4.04
C PHE A 241 2.78 5.78 3.52
#